data_AF-A0A2S8UFL0-F1
#
_entry.id   AF-A0A2S8UFL0-F1
#
_cell.length_a   1.000
_cell.length_b   1.000
_cell.length_c   1.000
_cell.angle_alpha   90.00
_cell.angle_beta   90.00
_cell.angle_gamma   90.00
#
_symmetry.space_group_name_H-M   'P 1'
#
loop_
_entity.id
_entity.type
_entity.pdbx_description
1 polymer ?
#
loop_
_entity_poly.entity_id
_entity_poly.type
_entity_poly.pdbx_seq_one_letter_code
_entity_poly.pdbx_strand_id
1 'polypeptide(L)'
;LIKVLLQMRHKRLVKSLHAEPLNPRIDLEGSPFYVVNEERVWEAPVDETGRALPRRAGVSSFGFGGVNAHVVLEEYEAPAPSQLEVHSPAVVVLSARTGEQLRAQAGQLRAHLDRREVDLASLAYTLQVGREALGMRLALVVNSVAELTRKLLAYEQGETSLEDVYQGEVKRGSETLSAFAADEDLRELIAKWLARGKLGKLAELWVQGLAVDWSALYGPLRPSRVSLPTYPFAKERYWVPESGSGTQAAQAAGTLAGSAREAVLHPLVHRNTSTLREQRYSTWLTGEEHFLRDHVVRGQKLVPGVAQLEWARAAASLALEEEGAIRIEQVSWMRPLAVAEPLAVHIGLEVEEDGRIGYEIYSGEGEAVQVYSQGWAVVSAPGEAPTVDLAALRAQCGRTINRADCYARFASMGLAYGASFQSLTQLQVGENLAVGALQWPAPAPVDDDPVYGLPPSLLDGALQTSLGLMPEEAGPTVPFAVQSVEQWLPVPVPAYAVVRPAAGDSAAVRKLQVEIVDPQGRVAVRLSGFSSRALPASSTIGRMADSRELAPMAQESFRPVSTLEGELMLTPIWETVGEAGPNSSPSMQQVIQLQTGTQTPFTGPPAVAWSVRDSRETLVEALR
;
A
#
# COMPACT_ATOMS: atom_id res chain seq x y z
N LEU A 1 11.44 -23.33 -1.19
CA LEU A 1 11.74 -24.26 -2.31
C LEU A 1 12.77 -23.70 -3.30
N ILE A 2 12.48 -22.61 -4.02
CA ILE A 2 13.37 -22.04 -5.07
C ILE A 2 14.80 -21.79 -4.57
N LYS A 3 14.95 -21.18 -3.39
CA LYS A 3 16.25 -20.94 -2.74
C LYS A 3 17.09 -22.23 -2.67
N VAL A 4 16.52 -23.32 -2.17
CA VAL A 4 17.21 -24.60 -2.00
C VAL A 4 17.59 -25.22 -3.36
N LEU A 5 16.70 -25.16 -4.35
CA LEU A 5 17.01 -25.65 -5.70
C LEU A 5 18.19 -24.89 -6.34
N LEU A 6 18.26 -23.57 -6.12
CA LEU A 6 19.42 -22.77 -6.56
C LEU A 6 20.69 -23.11 -5.77
N GLN A 7 20.59 -23.31 -4.46
CA GLN A 7 21.73 -23.73 -3.63
C GLN A 7 22.29 -25.10 -4.05
N MET A 8 21.42 -26.05 -4.40
CA MET A 8 21.82 -27.35 -4.96
C MET A 8 22.49 -27.16 -6.34
N ARG A 9 21.86 -26.42 -7.25
CA ARG A 9 22.41 -26.13 -8.59
C ARG A 9 23.81 -25.50 -8.53
N HIS A 10 24.01 -24.57 -7.60
CA HIS A 10 25.28 -23.86 -7.41
C HIS A 10 26.23 -24.52 -6.43
N LYS A 11 25.82 -25.61 -5.76
CA LYS A 11 26.55 -26.31 -4.69
C LYS A 11 27.06 -25.36 -3.60
N ARG A 12 26.27 -24.35 -3.24
CA ARG A 12 26.64 -23.28 -2.30
C ARG A 12 25.47 -22.95 -1.37
N LEU A 13 25.78 -22.69 -0.10
CA LEU A 13 24.84 -22.17 0.88
C LEU A 13 24.90 -20.64 0.90
N VAL A 14 23.75 -19.96 0.86
CA VAL A 14 23.68 -18.48 0.86
C VAL A 14 23.35 -17.95 2.25
N LYS A 15 23.86 -16.75 2.56
CA LYS A 15 23.60 -16.05 3.82
C LYS A 15 22.09 -15.90 4.08
N SER A 16 21.70 -16.10 5.33
CA SER A 16 20.40 -15.68 5.86
C SER A 16 20.49 -14.22 6.30
N LEU A 17 19.76 -13.34 5.61
CA LEU A 17 19.73 -11.91 5.95
C LEU A 17 18.96 -11.68 7.26
N HIS A 18 19.33 -10.62 7.98
CA HIS A 18 18.67 -10.17 9.22
C HIS A 18 18.59 -11.21 10.34
N ALA A 19 19.55 -12.13 10.41
CA ALA A 19 19.63 -13.15 11.45
C ALA A 19 20.69 -12.85 12.52
N GLU A 20 21.20 -11.62 12.55
CA GLU A 20 22.20 -11.14 13.50
C GLU A 20 21.62 -9.90 14.24
N PRO A 21 21.53 -9.92 15.58
CA PRO A 21 21.84 -11.03 16.48
C PRO A 21 20.81 -12.18 16.37
N LEU A 22 21.21 -13.39 16.78
CA LEU A 22 20.30 -14.54 16.84
C LEU A 22 19.16 -14.27 17.83
N ASN A 23 17.98 -14.83 17.55
CA ASN A 23 16.82 -14.68 18.43
C ASN A 23 17.11 -15.38 19.77
N PRO A 24 17.08 -14.68 20.92
CA PRO A 24 17.41 -15.25 22.22
C PRO A 24 16.40 -16.30 22.70
N ARG A 25 15.24 -16.43 22.04
CA ARG A 25 14.24 -17.49 22.31
C ARG A 25 14.55 -18.81 21.59
N ILE A 26 15.55 -18.86 20.73
CA ILE A 26 15.94 -20.06 19.98
C ILE A 26 17.31 -20.49 20.48
N ASP A 27 17.35 -21.59 21.22
CA ASP A 27 18.61 -22.21 21.63
C ASP A 27 19.13 -23.12 20.50
N LEU A 28 20.28 -22.74 19.95
CA LEU A 28 20.97 -23.51 18.92
C LEU A 28 22.25 -24.16 19.45
N GLU A 29 22.65 -23.85 20.68
CA GLU A 29 23.89 -24.35 21.27
C GLU A 29 23.77 -25.87 21.50
N GLY A 30 24.73 -26.65 21.00
CA GLY A 30 24.68 -28.12 21.05
C GLY A 30 23.66 -28.78 20.11
N SER A 31 22.92 -28.02 19.30
CA SER A 31 22.00 -28.57 18.28
C SER A 31 22.70 -28.86 16.95
N PRO A 32 22.14 -29.73 16.08
CA PRO A 32 22.67 -29.92 14.72
C PRO A 32 22.38 -28.74 13.78
N PHE A 33 21.72 -27.69 14.27
CA PHE A 33 21.27 -26.56 13.47
C PHE A 33 22.14 -25.33 13.71
N TYR A 34 22.44 -24.63 12.63
CA TYR A 34 23.12 -23.33 12.67
C TYR A 34 22.55 -22.44 11.57
N VAL A 35 22.61 -21.13 11.79
CA VAL A 35 22.21 -20.14 10.78
C VAL A 35 23.40 -19.85 9.86
N VAL A 36 23.16 -19.88 8.55
CA VAL A 36 24.18 -19.53 7.55
C VAL A 36 24.39 -18.02 7.54
N ASN A 37 25.47 -17.55 8.15
CA ASN A 37 25.85 -16.13 8.30
C ASN A 37 26.65 -15.56 7.12
N GLU A 38 27.23 -16.41 6.27
CA GLU A 38 27.99 -16.05 5.09
C GLU A 38 27.86 -17.10 4.00
N GLU A 39 28.12 -16.71 2.76
CA GLU A 39 28.09 -17.63 1.63
C GLU A 39 29.23 -18.65 1.72
N ARG A 40 28.92 -19.94 1.62
CA ARG A 40 29.90 -21.02 1.73
C ARG A 40 29.63 -22.15 0.74
N VAL A 41 30.63 -22.98 0.48
CA VAL A 41 30.46 -24.20 -0.31
C VAL A 41 29.51 -25.15 0.45
N TRP A 42 28.56 -25.75 -0.26
CA TRP A 42 27.74 -26.81 0.30
C TRP A 42 28.45 -28.13 0.03
N GLU A 43 29.21 -28.61 1.02
CA GLU A 43 29.92 -29.89 0.89
C GLU A 43 28.92 -31.04 0.81
N ALA A 44 29.21 -32.01 -0.05
CA ALA A 44 28.43 -33.23 -0.12
C ALA A 44 28.79 -34.10 1.09
N PRO A 45 27.81 -34.60 1.86
CA PRO A 45 28.12 -35.55 2.93
C PRO A 45 28.78 -36.81 2.33
N VAL A 46 29.63 -37.49 3.10
CA VAL A 46 30.27 -38.74 2.69
C VAL A 46 29.75 -39.90 3.55
N ASP A 47 29.63 -41.08 2.96
CA ASP A 47 29.32 -42.30 3.71
C ASP A 47 30.57 -42.89 4.39
N GLU A 48 30.38 -43.99 5.12
CA GLU A 48 31.45 -44.71 5.85
C GLU A 48 32.56 -45.23 4.91
N THR A 49 32.28 -45.34 3.62
CA THR A 49 33.24 -45.78 2.59
C THR A 49 33.95 -44.62 1.88
N GLY A 50 33.65 -43.38 2.27
CA GLY A 50 34.20 -42.16 1.67
C GLY A 50 33.52 -41.74 0.36
N ARG A 51 32.39 -42.36 0.00
CA ARG A 51 31.62 -42.00 -1.19
C ARG A 51 30.75 -40.78 -0.90
N ALA A 52 30.78 -39.80 -1.81
CA ALA A 52 29.90 -38.64 -1.74
C ALA A 52 28.43 -39.06 -1.89
N LEU A 53 27.61 -38.61 -0.94
CA LEU A 53 26.17 -38.74 -0.92
C LEU A 53 25.54 -37.46 -1.48
N PRO A 54 24.35 -37.55 -2.11
CA PRO A 54 23.68 -36.38 -2.65
C PRO A 54 23.30 -35.40 -1.52
N ARG A 55 23.43 -34.10 -1.79
CA ARG A 55 22.93 -33.04 -0.94
C ARG A 55 21.43 -33.18 -0.76
N ARG A 56 20.99 -33.13 0.50
CA ARG A 56 19.58 -33.18 0.88
C ARG A 56 19.20 -31.95 1.69
N ALA A 57 17.98 -31.48 1.53
CA ALA A 57 17.45 -30.39 2.33
C ALA A 57 15.96 -30.55 2.60
N GLY A 58 15.56 -30.19 3.82
CA GLY A 58 14.17 -29.99 4.18
C GLY A 58 13.72 -28.56 3.87
N VAL A 59 12.50 -28.41 3.35
CA VAL A 59 11.82 -27.11 3.23
C VAL A 59 10.52 -27.20 3.99
N SER A 60 10.41 -26.40 5.05
CA SER A 60 9.19 -26.25 5.84
C SER A 60 8.48 -24.94 5.52
N SER A 61 7.15 -24.95 5.50
CA SER A 61 6.28 -23.78 5.39
C SER A 61 5.14 -23.90 6.39
N PHE A 62 4.90 -22.83 7.14
CA PHE A 62 3.91 -22.80 8.23
C PHE A 62 2.92 -21.66 7.97
N GLY A 63 1.65 -21.98 7.78
CA GLY A 63 0.57 -21.02 7.64
C GLY A 63 0.07 -20.55 9.00
N PHE A 64 -0.35 -19.28 9.12
CA PHE A 64 -0.77 -18.70 10.39
C PHE A 64 -1.92 -19.46 11.08
N GLY A 65 -2.79 -20.12 10.30
CA GLY A 65 -3.89 -20.95 10.78
C GLY A 65 -3.46 -22.36 11.27
N GLY A 66 -2.16 -22.63 11.37
CA GLY A 66 -1.62 -23.92 11.85
C GLY A 66 -1.38 -24.98 10.77
N VAL A 67 -1.60 -24.66 9.49
CA VAL A 67 -1.31 -25.57 8.38
C VAL A 67 0.19 -25.67 8.16
N ASN A 68 0.72 -26.89 8.19
CA ASN A 68 2.15 -27.14 8.07
C ASN A 68 2.43 -28.00 6.82
N ALA A 69 3.42 -27.61 6.03
CA ALA A 69 3.93 -28.39 4.90
C ALA A 69 5.44 -28.59 5.04
N HIS A 70 5.90 -29.82 4.82
CA HIS A 70 7.32 -30.15 4.79
C HIS A 70 7.63 -31.03 3.59
N VAL A 71 8.71 -30.69 2.88
CA VAL A 71 9.23 -31.50 1.77
C VAL A 71 10.71 -31.74 1.94
N VAL A 72 11.14 -32.96 1.63
CA VAL A 72 12.56 -33.33 1.55
C VAL A 72 12.95 -33.37 0.08
N LEU A 73 14.05 -32.69 -0.24
CA LEU A 73 14.61 -32.59 -1.58
C LEU A 73 15.98 -33.24 -1.58
N GLU A 74 16.30 -33.93 -2.66
CA GLU A 74 17.61 -34.48 -2.95
C GLU A 74 18.12 -33.87 -4.26
N GLU A 75 19.41 -33.55 -4.33
CA GLU A 75 20.00 -33.06 -5.58
C GLU A 75 19.99 -34.15 -6.66
N TYR A 76 19.66 -33.75 -7.89
CA TYR A 76 19.74 -34.66 -9.04
C TYR A 76 21.12 -34.54 -9.70
N GLU A 77 21.86 -35.65 -9.70
CA GLU A 77 23.09 -35.76 -10.48
C GLU A 77 22.75 -36.19 -11.90
N ALA A 78 22.80 -35.24 -12.84
CA ALA A 78 22.63 -35.56 -14.24
C ALA A 78 23.79 -36.48 -14.69
N PRO A 79 23.52 -37.58 -15.41
CA PRO A 79 24.57 -38.35 -16.04
C PRO A 79 25.41 -37.41 -16.92
N ALA A 80 26.72 -37.63 -16.94
CA ALA A 80 27.63 -36.81 -17.73
C ALA A 80 27.09 -36.70 -19.16
N PRO A 81 27.00 -35.48 -19.74
CA PRO A 81 26.43 -35.32 -21.06
C PRO A 81 27.21 -36.22 -22.02
N SER A 82 26.53 -37.21 -22.60
CA SER A 82 27.08 -37.95 -23.72
C SER A 82 27.44 -36.90 -24.76
N GLN A 83 28.70 -36.85 -25.18
CA GLN A 83 29.16 -36.00 -26.28
C GLN A 83 28.42 -36.46 -27.55
N LEU A 84 27.18 -36.03 -27.71
CA LEU A 84 26.45 -36.19 -28.95
C LEU A 84 27.19 -35.33 -29.96
N GLU A 85 27.70 -35.98 -31.01
CA GLU A 85 28.38 -35.29 -32.09
C GLU A 85 27.49 -34.16 -32.61
N VAL A 86 28.11 -32.99 -32.80
CA VAL A 86 27.45 -31.75 -33.20
C VAL A 86 26.74 -31.98 -34.54
N HIS A 87 25.41 -32.12 -34.51
CA HIS A 87 24.59 -32.15 -35.72
C HIS A 87 24.45 -30.72 -36.26
N SER A 88 25.52 -30.20 -36.86
CA SER A 88 25.46 -29.04 -37.75
C SER A 88 25.06 -29.50 -39.16
N PRO A 89 24.17 -28.80 -39.87
CA PRO A 89 23.45 -27.59 -39.45
C PRO A 89 22.32 -27.86 -38.44
N ALA A 90 21.98 -26.84 -37.63
CA ALA A 90 20.87 -26.86 -36.67
C ALA A 90 19.83 -25.77 -36.98
N VAL A 91 18.54 -26.04 -36.72
CA VAL A 91 17.45 -25.06 -36.85
C VAL A 91 17.16 -24.42 -35.51
N VAL A 92 17.39 -23.12 -35.39
CA VAL A 92 17.05 -22.34 -34.19
C VAL A 92 15.75 -21.61 -34.46
N VAL A 93 14.74 -21.85 -33.62
CA VAL A 93 13.40 -21.27 -33.77
C VAL A 93 13.07 -20.30 -32.64
N LEU A 94 12.47 -19.16 -32.97
CA LEU A 94 11.94 -18.17 -32.05
C LEU A 94 10.51 -17.82 -32.45
N SER A 95 9.66 -17.54 -31.46
CA SER A 95 8.30 -17.10 -31.73
C SER A 95 7.75 -16.17 -30.67
N ALA A 96 6.92 -15.22 -31.10
CA ALA A 96 6.28 -14.24 -30.25
C ALA A 96 4.88 -13.87 -30.72
N ARG A 97 4.13 -13.15 -29.88
CA ARG A 97 2.81 -12.63 -30.25
C ARG A 97 2.88 -11.43 -31.20
N THR A 98 3.95 -10.65 -31.16
CA THR A 98 4.15 -9.48 -32.01
C THR A 98 5.58 -9.45 -32.58
N GLY A 99 5.78 -8.69 -33.66
CA GLY A 99 7.12 -8.51 -34.24
C GLY A 99 8.10 -7.83 -33.28
N GLU A 100 7.61 -6.93 -32.43
CA GLU A 100 8.44 -6.26 -31.41
C GLU A 100 8.97 -7.26 -30.38
N GLN A 101 8.10 -8.12 -29.82
CA GLN A 101 8.53 -9.13 -28.87
C GLN A 101 9.42 -10.20 -29.52
N LEU A 102 9.23 -10.51 -30.80
CA LEU A 102 10.12 -11.41 -31.54
C LEU A 102 11.54 -10.83 -31.65
N ARG A 103 11.65 -9.54 -32.00
CA ARG A 103 12.95 -8.83 -32.03
C ARG A 103 13.57 -8.73 -30.64
N ALA A 104 12.78 -8.44 -29.60
CA ALA A 104 13.27 -8.41 -28.22
C ALA A 104 13.77 -9.79 -27.76
N GLN A 105 13.11 -10.87 -28.18
CA GLN A 105 13.52 -12.24 -27.86
C GLN A 105 14.83 -12.60 -28.56
N ALA A 106 15.02 -12.20 -29.82
CA ALA A 106 16.29 -12.35 -30.53
C ALA A 106 17.43 -11.63 -29.80
N GLY A 107 17.20 -10.39 -29.37
CA GLY A 107 18.12 -9.60 -28.54
C GLY A 107 18.50 -10.26 -27.22
N GLN A 108 17.52 -10.79 -26.49
CA GLN A 108 17.77 -11.50 -25.23
C GLN A 108 18.57 -12.79 -25.45
N LEU A 109 18.29 -13.54 -26.52
CA LEU A 109 19.04 -14.74 -26.85
C LEU A 109 20.49 -14.40 -27.21
N ARG A 110 20.70 -13.39 -28.06
CA ARG A 110 22.04 -12.92 -28.43
C ARG A 110 22.85 -12.51 -27.20
N ALA A 111 22.28 -11.67 -26.35
CA ALA A 111 22.92 -11.23 -25.11
C ALA A 111 23.20 -12.38 -24.12
N HIS A 112 22.43 -13.47 -24.18
CA HIS A 112 22.69 -14.68 -23.40
C HIS A 112 23.90 -15.45 -23.93
N LEU A 113 24.00 -15.60 -25.25
CA LEU A 113 25.12 -16.26 -25.93
C LEU A 113 26.45 -15.53 -25.72
N ASP A 114 26.42 -14.20 -25.60
CA ASP A 114 27.62 -13.39 -25.31
C ASP A 114 28.17 -13.65 -23.89
N ARG A 115 27.34 -14.14 -22.96
CA ARG A 115 27.69 -14.28 -21.53
C ARG A 115 27.96 -15.73 -21.10
N ARG A 116 27.53 -16.72 -21.88
CA ARG A 116 27.60 -18.13 -21.53
C ARG A 116 27.87 -18.99 -22.76
N GLU A 117 28.77 -19.95 -22.58
CA GLU A 117 28.91 -21.03 -23.55
C GLU A 117 27.70 -21.97 -23.47
N VAL A 118 27.10 -22.25 -24.62
CA VAL A 118 25.95 -23.15 -24.75
C VAL A 118 26.20 -24.06 -25.95
N ASP A 119 25.92 -25.34 -25.78
CA ASP A 119 25.91 -26.31 -26.87
C ASP A 119 24.77 -26.00 -27.86
N LEU A 120 25.09 -25.93 -29.15
CA LEU A 120 24.15 -25.55 -30.20
C LEU A 120 23.00 -26.56 -30.33
N ALA A 121 23.27 -27.86 -30.18
CA ALA A 121 22.26 -28.90 -30.29
C ALA A 121 21.26 -28.81 -29.13
N SER A 122 21.75 -28.63 -27.90
CA SER A 122 20.95 -28.43 -26.70
C SER A 122 20.13 -27.14 -26.76
N LEU A 123 20.70 -26.05 -27.29
CA LEU A 123 19.99 -24.79 -27.52
C LEU A 123 18.85 -24.94 -28.53
N ALA A 124 19.15 -25.50 -29.71
CA ALA A 124 18.17 -25.70 -30.77
C ALA A 124 17.04 -26.61 -30.27
N TYR A 125 17.38 -27.74 -29.65
CA TYR A 125 16.41 -28.67 -29.07
C TYR A 125 15.51 -27.99 -28.04
N THR A 126 16.10 -27.22 -27.11
CA THR A 126 15.35 -26.49 -26.08
C THR A 126 14.34 -25.51 -26.68
N LEU A 127 14.72 -24.77 -27.72
CA LEU A 127 13.83 -23.81 -28.36
C LEU A 127 12.73 -24.48 -29.19
N GLN A 128 13.05 -25.60 -29.83
CA GLN A 128 12.12 -26.36 -30.66
C GLN A 128 11.03 -27.10 -29.87
N VAL A 129 11.39 -27.75 -28.75
CA VAL A 129 10.45 -28.59 -27.98
C VAL A 129 10.04 -28.00 -26.65
N GLY A 130 10.78 -27.01 -26.14
CA GLY A 130 10.57 -26.42 -24.82
C GLY A 130 9.82 -25.09 -24.83
N ARG A 131 9.43 -24.57 -26.01
CA ARG A 131 8.72 -23.29 -26.16
C ARG A 131 7.46 -23.49 -27.00
N GLU A 132 6.42 -22.74 -26.66
CA GLU A 132 5.20 -22.67 -27.46
C GLU A 132 5.46 -21.91 -28.77
N ALA A 133 4.92 -22.37 -29.88
CA ALA A 133 5.05 -21.74 -31.19
C ALA A 133 3.93 -20.71 -31.44
N LEU A 134 4.22 -19.43 -31.20
CA LEU A 134 3.30 -18.29 -31.34
C LEU A 134 3.18 -17.81 -32.80
N GLY A 135 2.42 -16.73 -33.02
CA GLY A 135 2.03 -16.26 -34.36
C GLY A 135 3.15 -15.64 -35.18
N MET A 136 4.03 -14.84 -34.58
CA MET A 136 5.21 -14.29 -35.25
C MET A 136 6.36 -15.27 -35.08
N ARG A 137 6.92 -15.78 -36.17
CA ARG A 137 7.91 -16.86 -36.15
C ARG A 137 9.19 -16.46 -36.88
N LEU A 138 10.33 -16.84 -36.33
CA LEU A 138 11.66 -16.70 -36.90
C LEU A 138 12.37 -18.05 -36.81
N ALA A 139 12.93 -18.53 -37.92
CA ALA A 139 13.76 -19.73 -37.95
C ALA A 139 15.10 -19.41 -38.62
N LEU A 140 16.20 -19.83 -37.99
CA LEU A 140 17.56 -19.64 -38.48
C LEU A 140 18.23 -21.00 -38.64
N VAL A 141 18.72 -21.34 -39.83
CA VAL A 141 19.56 -22.51 -40.02
C VAL A 141 21.02 -22.07 -39.88
N VAL A 142 21.75 -22.70 -38.96
CA VAL A 142 23.09 -22.26 -38.53
C VAL A 142 24.02 -23.45 -38.31
N ASN A 143 25.31 -23.27 -38.57
CA ASN A 143 26.34 -24.29 -38.36
C ASN A 143 27.11 -24.10 -37.05
N SER A 144 26.99 -22.93 -36.42
CA SER A 144 27.70 -22.60 -35.18
C SER A 144 26.96 -21.54 -34.35
N VAL A 145 27.30 -21.46 -33.06
CA VAL A 145 26.82 -20.40 -32.17
C VAL A 145 27.29 -19.02 -32.64
N ALA A 146 28.52 -18.91 -33.17
CA ALA A 146 29.03 -17.64 -33.71
C ALA A 146 28.22 -17.16 -34.94
N GLU A 147 27.81 -18.09 -35.81
CA GLU A 147 26.94 -17.79 -36.94
C GLU A 147 25.55 -17.35 -36.48
N LEU A 148 24.99 -18.02 -35.47
CA LEU A 148 23.72 -17.65 -34.84
C LEU A 148 23.77 -16.23 -34.27
N THR A 149 24.78 -15.90 -33.47
CA THR A 149 24.94 -14.56 -32.87
C THR A 149 24.97 -13.47 -33.94
N ARG A 150 25.68 -13.70 -35.06
CA ARG A 150 25.75 -12.76 -36.18
C ARG A 150 24.39 -12.56 -36.87
N LYS A 151 23.68 -13.66 -37.15
CA LYS A 151 22.36 -13.61 -37.79
C LYS A 151 21.30 -12.96 -36.88
N LEU A 152 21.35 -13.19 -35.57
CA LEU A 152 20.49 -12.51 -34.60
C LEU A 152 20.76 -10.99 -34.57
N LEU A 153 22.03 -10.57 -34.60
CA LEU A 153 22.39 -9.15 -34.66
C LEU A 153 21.87 -8.47 -35.92
N ALA A 154 22.05 -9.10 -37.09
CA ALA A 154 21.56 -8.58 -38.36
C ALA A 154 20.03 -8.48 -38.38
N TYR A 155 19.33 -9.48 -37.82
CA TYR A 155 17.88 -9.44 -37.65
C TYR A 155 17.41 -8.31 -36.72
N GLU A 156 18.12 -8.07 -35.61
CA GLU A 156 17.85 -6.94 -34.71
C GLU A 156 17.98 -5.59 -35.42
N GLN A 157 18.96 -5.45 -36.32
CA GLN A 157 19.23 -4.24 -37.11
C GLN A 157 18.24 -4.05 -38.27
N GLY A 158 17.35 -5.03 -38.52
CA GLY A 158 16.31 -4.93 -39.54
C GLY A 158 16.75 -5.32 -40.94
N GLU A 159 17.83 -6.11 -41.08
CA GLU A 159 18.22 -6.66 -42.38
C GLU A 159 17.18 -7.69 -42.87
N THR A 160 16.68 -7.52 -44.10
CA THR A 160 15.56 -8.29 -44.65
C THR A 160 15.94 -9.41 -45.61
N SER A 161 17.22 -9.51 -46.00
CA SER A 161 17.73 -10.47 -46.99
C SER A 161 18.88 -11.29 -46.42
N LEU A 162 18.60 -12.05 -45.36
CA LEU A 162 19.57 -12.94 -44.72
C LEU A 162 19.40 -14.37 -45.24
N GLU A 163 20.49 -14.95 -45.75
CA GLU A 163 20.50 -16.36 -46.17
C GLU A 163 20.21 -17.28 -44.97
N ASP A 164 19.39 -18.32 -45.20
CA ASP A 164 18.98 -19.28 -44.17
C ASP A 164 18.27 -18.68 -42.94
N VAL A 165 17.66 -17.50 -43.12
CA VAL A 165 16.80 -16.87 -42.11
C VAL A 165 15.40 -16.72 -42.69
N TYR A 166 14.44 -17.32 -42.01
CA TYR A 166 13.05 -17.40 -42.43
C TYR A 166 12.19 -16.69 -41.39
N GLN A 167 11.27 -15.84 -41.83
CA GLN A 167 10.32 -15.14 -40.97
C GLN A 167 8.91 -15.26 -41.54
N GLY A 168 7.92 -15.39 -40.65
CA GLY A 168 6.51 -15.45 -41.04
C GLY A 168 5.57 -14.99 -39.94
N GLU A 169 4.37 -14.58 -40.35
CA GLU A 169 3.25 -14.27 -39.48
C GLU A 169 2.10 -15.25 -39.73
N VAL A 170 1.74 -16.01 -38.71
CA VAL A 170 0.61 -16.93 -38.72
C VAL A 170 -0.64 -16.18 -38.27
N LYS A 171 -1.48 -15.76 -39.22
CA LYS A 171 -2.74 -15.06 -38.92
C LYS A 171 -3.77 -16.05 -38.36
N ARG A 172 -4.48 -15.65 -37.29
CA ARG A 172 -5.65 -16.38 -36.75
C ARG A 172 -6.72 -16.45 -37.85
N GLY A 173 -7.00 -17.65 -38.35
CA GLY A 173 -7.93 -17.88 -39.48
C GLY A 173 -7.30 -18.56 -40.70
N SER A 174 -6.03 -18.95 -40.68
CA SER A 174 -5.46 -19.85 -41.69
C SER A 174 -5.95 -21.30 -41.49
N GLU A 175 -7.25 -21.52 -41.66
CA GLU A 175 -7.84 -22.87 -41.79
C GLU A 175 -7.22 -23.66 -42.95
N THR A 176 -6.63 -22.92 -43.91
CA THR A 176 -5.97 -23.43 -45.11
C THR A 176 -4.80 -24.35 -44.78
N LEU A 177 -3.89 -23.99 -43.86
CA LEU A 177 -2.71 -24.83 -43.55
C LEU A 177 -3.01 -25.96 -42.57
N SER A 178 -3.99 -25.81 -41.67
CA SER A 178 -4.48 -26.92 -40.85
C SER A 178 -5.18 -28.01 -41.69
N ALA A 179 -5.85 -27.62 -42.78
CA ALA A 179 -6.40 -28.57 -43.75
C ALA A 179 -5.28 -29.31 -44.52
N PHE A 180 -4.19 -28.61 -44.89
CA PHE A 180 -3.00 -29.25 -45.49
C PHE A 180 -2.25 -30.15 -44.49
N ALA A 181 -2.23 -29.84 -43.20
CA ALA A 181 -1.60 -30.68 -42.17
C ALA A 181 -2.35 -32.00 -41.89
N ALA A 182 -3.60 -32.13 -42.35
CA ALA A 182 -4.37 -33.37 -42.33
C ALA A 182 -4.13 -34.24 -43.58
N ASP A 183 -3.44 -33.71 -44.60
CA ASP A 183 -3.05 -34.43 -45.80
C ASP A 183 -1.94 -35.45 -45.50
N GLU A 184 -2.21 -36.71 -45.80
CA GLU A 184 -1.30 -37.83 -45.58
C GLU A 184 -0.02 -37.71 -46.44
N ASP A 185 -0.15 -37.20 -47.67
CA ASP A 185 0.98 -37.01 -48.58
C ASP A 185 1.93 -35.92 -48.07
N LEU A 186 1.39 -34.85 -47.48
CA LEU A 186 2.20 -33.78 -46.89
C LEU A 186 2.93 -34.27 -45.64
N ARG A 187 2.27 -35.08 -44.79
CA ARG A 187 2.92 -35.69 -43.62
C ARG A 187 4.05 -36.61 -44.01
N GLU A 188 3.86 -37.44 -45.02
CA GLU A 188 4.92 -38.28 -45.57
C GLU A 188 6.08 -37.46 -46.12
N LEU A 189 5.80 -36.34 -46.80
CA LEU A 189 6.82 -35.46 -47.35
C LEU A 189 7.64 -34.78 -46.25
N ILE A 190 7.00 -34.32 -45.18
CA ILE A 190 7.65 -33.76 -43.99
C ILE A 190 8.51 -34.82 -43.31
N ALA A 191 8.01 -36.05 -43.12
CA ALA A 191 8.78 -37.15 -42.57
C ALA A 191 10.01 -37.49 -43.44
N LYS A 192 9.85 -37.51 -44.77
CA LYS A 192 10.97 -37.69 -45.73
C LYS A 192 11.97 -36.53 -45.65
N TRP A 193 11.53 -35.30 -45.39
CA TRP A 193 12.42 -34.14 -45.24
C TRP A 193 13.15 -34.12 -43.88
N LEU A 194 12.49 -34.53 -42.81
CA LEU A 194 13.11 -34.75 -41.48
C LEU A 194 14.19 -35.83 -41.59
N ALA A 195 13.88 -36.99 -42.19
CA ALA A 195 14.83 -38.08 -42.37
C ALA A 195 16.02 -37.73 -43.29
N ARG A 196 15.82 -36.82 -44.25
CA ARG A 196 16.86 -36.35 -45.19
C ARG A 196 17.56 -35.06 -44.73
N GLY A 197 17.25 -34.53 -43.55
CA GLY A 197 17.86 -33.31 -43.02
C GLY A 197 17.62 -32.06 -43.87
N LYS A 198 16.48 -31.92 -44.54
CA LYS A 198 16.16 -30.74 -45.37
C LYS A 198 15.67 -29.56 -44.51
N LEU A 199 16.57 -29.04 -43.68
CA LEU A 199 16.27 -28.08 -42.62
C LEU A 199 15.67 -26.75 -43.12
N GLY A 200 16.17 -26.19 -44.23
CA GLY A 200 15.64 -24.94 -44.77
C GLY A 200 14.16 -25.02 -45.17
N LYS A 201 13.72 -26.14 -45.76
CA LYS A 201 12.30 -26.37 -46.11
C LYS A 201 11.42 -26.50 -44.87
N LEU A 202 11.93 -27.17 -43.83
CA LEU A 202 11.23 -27.31 -42.56
C LEU A 202 11.10 -25.96 -41.84
N ALA A 203 12.16 -25.15 -41.86
CA ALA A 203 12.15 -23.79 -41.33
C ALA A 203 11.13 -22.90 -42.05
N GLU A 204 11.11 -22.92 -43.38
CA GLU A 204 10.17 -22.16 -44.22
C GLU A 204 8.71 -22.53 -43.91
N LEU A 205 8.37 -23.81 -43.85
CA LEU A 205 6.99 -24.23 -43.56
C LEU A 205 6.59 -23.96 -42.11
N TRP A 206 7.53 -24.10 -41.17
CA TRP A 206 7.24 -23.82 -39.77
C TRP A 206 6.91 -22.34 -39.55
N VAL A 207 7.64 -21.41 -40.18
CA VAL A 207 7.33 -19.98 -40.07
C VAL A 207 6.01 -19.60 -40.74
N GLN A 208 5.56 -20.39 -41.72
CA GLN A 208 4.23 -20.25 -42.34
C GLN A 208 3.09 -20.80 -41.47
N GLY A 209 3.40 -21.51 -40.37
CA GLY A 209 2.39 -21.94 -39.39
C GLY A 209 2.26 -23.45 -39.25
N LEU A 210 2.96 -24.25 -40.05
CA LEU A 210 2.92 -25.70 -39.96
C LEU A 210 3.48 -26.20 -38.63
N ALA A 211 2.81 -27.19 -38.02
CA ALA A 211 3.32 -27.90 -36.86
C ALA A 211 4.38 -28.91 -37.31
N VAL A 212 5.60 -28.80 -36.74
CA VAL A 212 6.71 -29.71 -37.03
C VAL A 212 7.07 -30.45 -35.74
N ASP A 213 7.10 -31.78 -35.80
CA ASP A 213 7.65 -32.59 -34.71
C ASP A 213 9.18 -32.60 -34.78
N TRP A 214 9.78 -31.60 -34.17
CA TRP A 214 11.23 -31.44 -34.10
C TRP A 214 11.93 -32.60 -33.36
N SER A 215 11.22 -33.37 -32.54
CA SER A 215 11.81 -34.47 -31.78
C SER A 215 12.34 -35.59 -32.69
N ALA A 216 11.77 -35.72 -33.90
CA ALA A 216 12.20 -36.67 -34.91
C ALA A 216 13.61 -36.39 -35.47
N LEU A 217 14.15 -35.17 -35.31
CA LEU A 217 15.50 -34.81 -35.78
C LEU A 217 16.63 -35.44 -34.94
N TYR A 218 16.35 -35.81 -33.68
CA TYR A 218 17.39 -36.20 -32.71
C TYR A 218 17.44 -37.71 -32.43
N GLY A 219 16.50 -38.48 -32.98
CA GLY A 219 16.44 -39.93 -32.76
C GLY A 219 16.30 -40.32 -31.26
N PRO A 220 16.88 -41.46 -30.83
CA PRO A 220 16.73 -41.96 -29.47
C PRO A 220 17.54 -41.18 -28.41
N LEU A 221 18.64 -40.52 -28.81
CA LEU A 221 19.52 -39.77 -27.91
C LEU A 221 19.23 -38.27 -28.04
N ARG A 222 18.41 -37.76 -27.12
CA ARG A 222 17.96 -36.37 -27.15
C ARG A 222 18.93 -35.45 -26.39
N PRO A 223 19.25 -34.26 -26.92
CA PRO A 223 20.01 -33.26 -26.18
C PRO A 223 19.34 -32.87 -24.87
N SER A 224 20.13 -32.40 -23.90
CA SER A 224 19.59 -31.92 -22.63
C SER A 224 18.94 -30.55 -22.80
N ARG A 225 17.82 -30.32 -22.11
CA ARG A 225 17.19 -29.00 -22.08
C ARG A 225 18.01 -28.04 -21.23
N VAL A 226 18.29 -26.86 -21.75
CA VAL A 226 19.11 -25.83 -21.08
C VAL A 226 18.26 -24.63 -20.64
N SER A 227 18.72 -23.91 -19.61
CA SER A 227 18.06 -22.67 -19.18
C SER A 227 18.36 -21.54 -20.17
N LEU A 228 17.38 -21.18 -20.98
CA LEU A 228 17.45 -20.03 -21.90
C LEU A 228 16.63 -18.84 -21.37
N PRO A 229 16.86 -17.61 -21.89
CA PRO A 229 16.08 -16.43 -21.50
C PRO A 229 14.58 -16.65 -21.53
N THR A 230 13.86 -16.01 -20.60
CA THR A 230 12.40 -16.06 -20.52
C THR A 230 11.74 -15.30 -21.68
N TYR A 231 10.45 -15.52 -21.90
CA TYR A 231 9.71 -14.78 -22.92
C TYR A 231 9.63 -13.27 -22.55
N PRO A 232 9.94 -12.35 -23.49
CA PRO A 232 9.81 -10.91 -23.25
C PRO A 232 8.35 -10.49 -23.34
N PHE A 233 7.60 -10.58 -22.25
CA PHE A 233 6.24 -10.07 -22.20
C PHE A 233 6.20 -8.56 -22.49
N ALA A 234 5.20 -8.12 -23.26
CA ALA A 234 4.91 -6.70 -23.43
C ALA A 234 4.66 -6.08 -22.04
N LYS A 235 5.34 -4.98 -21.74
CA LYS A 235 5.24 -4.29 -20.44
C LYS A 235 4.09 -3.29 -20.45
N GLU A 236 2.94 -3.75 -20.91
CA GLU A 236 1.70 -2.98 -20.93
C GLU A 236 1.07 -3.02 -19.54
N ARG A 237 0.64 -1.86 -19.05
CA ARG A 237 -0.01 -1.74 -17.75
C ARG A 237 -1.48 -2.15 -17.89
N TYR A 238 -1.76 -3.39 -17.51
CA TYR A 238 -3.12 -3.87 -17.30
C TYR A 238 -3.42 -3.87 -15.80
N TRP A 239 -4.18 -2.88 -15.36
CA TRP A 239 -4.67 -2.78 -14.00
C TRP A 239 -6.16 -2.51 -14.09
N VAL A 240 -6.97 -3.18 -13.27
CA VAL A 240 -8.38 -2.77 -13.12
C VAL A 240 -8.32 -1.36 -12.53
N PRO A 241 -8.78 -0.33 -13.26
CA PRO A 241 -8.87 1.00 -12.68
C PRO A 241 -9.71 0.87 -11.43
N GLU A 242 -9.24 1.42 -10.30
CA GLU A 242 -10.08 1.56 -9.11
C GLU A 242 -11.25 2.45 -9.51
N SER A 243 -12.33 1.79 -9.91
CA SER A 243 -13.62 2.42 -10.10
C SER A 243 -14.03 2.80 -8.71
N GLY A 244 -14.17 4.10 -8.44
CA GLY A 244 -14.63 4.62 -7.16
C GLY A 244 -15.88 3.88 -6.69
N SER A 245 -15.66 2.93 -5.80
CA SER A 245 -16.61 2.15 -5.00
C SER A 245 -15.70 1.30 -4.09
N GLY A 246 -15.61 1.59 -2.80
CA GLY A 246 -16.71 1.38 -1.88
C GLY A 246 -16.66 -0.07 -1.40
N THR A 247 -16.12 -0.25 -0.20
CA THR A 247 -16.25 -1.41 0.70
C THR A 247 -15.52 -2.74 0.43
N GLN A 248 -14.70 -3.08 1.44
CA GLN A 248 -14.42 -4.41 2.00
C GLN A 248 -13.55 -5.39 1.19
N ALA A 249 -12.22 -5.32 1.36
CA ALA A 249 -11.33 -6.48 1.58
C ALA A 249 -9.82 -6.12 1.54
N ALA A 250 -9.38 -5.07 2.27
CA ALA A 250 -7.95 -4.79 2.42
C ALA A 250 -7.58 -4.45 3.87
N GLN A 251 -8.12 -5.22 4.81
CA GLN A 251 -7.37 -5.56 6.02
C GLN A 251 -6.84 -6.98 5.84
N ALA A 252 -5.53 -7.10 5.63
CA ALA A 252 -4.66 -8.14 6.19
C ALA A 252 -3.42 -8.35 5.30
N ALA A 253 -2.45 -7.45 5.42
CA ALA A 253 -1.03 -7.80 5.56
C ALA A 253 -0.20 -6.51 5.55
N GLY A 254 0.33 -6.17 6.72
CA GLY A 254 1.37 -5.15 6.84
C GLY A 254 2.64 -5.55 6.10
N THR A 255 3.52 -4.54 5.99
CA THR A 255 4.87 -4.55 5.44
C THR A 255 4.98 -4.73 3.93
N LEU A 256 5.14 -3.61 3.22
CA LEU A 256 6.39 -3.26 2.55
C LEU A 256 6.43 -1.73 2.35
N ALA A 257 7.47 -1.12 2.90
CA ALA A 257 7.79 0.28 2.70
C ALA A 257 8.17 0.54 1.23
N GLY A 258 7.70 1.67 0.71
CA GLY A 258 8.22 2.28 -0.51
C GLY A 258 7.42 2.00 -1.78
N SER A 259 6.96 3.08 -2.41
CA SER A 259 6.43 3.18 -3.78
C SER A 259 4.98 2.71 -4.03
N ALA A 260 4.03 3.43 -3.44
CA ALA A 260 2.93 4.11 -4.14
C ALA A 260 2.08 4.81 -3.08
N ARG A 261 2.53 5.98 -2.60
CA ARG A 261 1.58 6.90 -1.96
C ARG A 261 0.55 7.21 -3.05
N GLU A 262 -0.69 6.75 -2.89
CA GLU A 262 -1.84 7.43 -3.51
C GLU A 262 -1.58 8.94 -3.38
N ALA A 263 -1.84 9.72 -4.42
CA ALA A 263 -1.66 11.17 -4.36
C ALA A 263 -2.65 11.73 -3.33
N VAL A 264 -2.23 11.79 -2.07
CA VAL A 264 -2.94 12.40 -0.95
C VAL A 264 -3.08 13.89 -1.32
N LEU A 265 -4.31 14.38 -1.49
CA LEU A 265 -4.54 15.77 -1.92
C LEU A 265 -3.97 16.77 -0.91
N HIS A 266 -4.09 16.43 0.38
CA HIS A 266 -3.56 17.16 1.51
C HIS A 266 -3.50 16.22 2.74
N PRO A 267 -2.58 16.38 3.71
CA PRO A 267 -2.48 15.50 4.89
C PRO A 267 -3.75 15.38 5.74
N LEU A 268 -4.64 16.37 5.67
CA LEU A 268 -5.98 16.32 6.30
C LEU A 268 -7.10 16.07 5.30
N VAL A 269 -6.83 16.01 3.99
CA VAL A 269 -7.83 15.77 2.93
C VAL A 269 -7.26 14.71 1.99
N HIS A 270 -7.49 13.42 2.29
CA HIS A 270 -6.78 12.37 1.54
C HIS A 270 -7.30 12.20 0.12
N ARG A 271 -8.63 12.18 -0.05
CA ARG A 271 -9.27 11.83 -1.32
C ARG A 271 -10.56 12.62 -1.51
N ASN A 272 -10.86 12.97 -2.75
CA ASN A 272 -12.20 13.39 -3.15
C ASN A 272 -13.12 12.15 -3.18
N THR A 273 -14.23 12.22 -2.45
CA THR A 273 -15.25 11.17 -2.31
C THR A 273 -16.64 11.72 -2.58
N SER A 274 -16.71 12.79 -3.38
CA SER A 274 -17.94 13.43 -3.78
C SER A 274 -18.82 12.46 -4.57
N THR A 275 -20.12 12.63 -4.42
CA THR A 275 -21.13 12.00 -5.27
C THR A 275 -22.04 13.10 -5.83
N LEU A 276 -23.03 12.75 -6.64
CA LEU A 276 -24.06 13.72 -7.05
C LEU A 276 -24.89 14.27 -5.88
N ARG A 277 -24.76 13.70 -4.68
CA ARG A 277 -25.51 14.09 -3.48
C ARG A 277 -24.76 15.07 -2.58
N GLU A 278 -23.43 15.05 -2.62
CA GLU A 278 -22.60 15.78 -1.66
C GLU A 278 -21.20 16.02 -2.24
N GLN A 279 -20.72 17.25 -2.15
CA GLN A 279 -19.31 17.56 -2.35
C GLN A 279 -18.56 17.16 -1.08
N ARG A 280 -17.75 16.11 -1.14
CA ARG A 280 -17.19 15.47 0.06
C ARG A 280 -15.76 15.02 -0.13
N TYR A 281 -14.91 15.31 0.85
CA TYR A 281 -13.59 14.67 0.95
C TYR A 281 -13.50 13.75 2.16
N SER A 282 -12.67 12.73 2.06
CA SER A 282 -12.49 11.73 3.11
C SER A 282 -11.04 11.57 3.51
N THR A 283 -10.83 11.35 4.81
CA THR A 283 -9.54 11.16 5.45
C THR A 283 -9.62 9.96 6.38
N TRP A 284 -8.57 9.16 6.38
CA TRP A 284 -8.46 8.00 7.24
C TRP A 284 -7.42 8.30 8.31
N LEU A 285 -7.88 8.48 9.56
CA LEU A 285 -7.02 8.74 10.71
C LEU A 285 -6.64 7.41 11.35
N THR A 286 -5.35 7.13 11.43
CA THR A 286 -4.80 5.92 12.04
C THR A 286 -4.58 6.07 13.55
N GLY A 287 -4.49 7.30 14.04
CA GLY A 287 -4.09 7.61 15.40
C GLY A 287 -2.58 7.84 15.55
N GLU A 288 -1.80 7.64 14.49
CA GLU A 288 -0.33 7.81 14.47
C GLU A 288 0.11 9.10 13.79
N GLU A 289 -0.83 9.85 13.20
CA GLU A 289 -0.58 11.19 12.69
C GLU A 289 0.05 12.06 13.79
N HIS A 290 1.03 12.89 13.44
CA HIS A 290 1.79 13.66 14.43
C HIS A 290 0.87 14.52 15.33
N PHE A 291 -0.19 15.10 14.74
CA PHE A 291 -1.19 15.90 15.44
C PHE A 291 -2.16 15.10 16.30
N LEU A 292 -2.18 13.77 16.21
CA LEU A 292 -2.93 12.88 17.09
C LEU A 292 -2.04 12.27 18.17
N ARG A 293 -0.85 11.79 17.78
CA ARG A 293 0.12 11.20 18.70
C ARG A 293 0.54 12.17 19.79
N ASP A 294 0.78 13.43 19.41
CA ASP A 294 1.38 14.44 20.30
C ASP A 294 0.35 15.44 20.85
N HIS A 295 -0.94 15.25 20.59
CA HIS A 295 -2.02 16.06 21.17
C HIS A 295 -2.96 15.18 22.02
N VAL A 296 -2.55 14.95 23.27
CA VAL A 296 -3.24 14.05 24.21
C VAL A 296 -3.93 14.85 25.31
N VAL A 297 -5.25 14.69 25.44
CA VAL A 297 -6.06 15.35 26.47
C VAL A 297 -6.67 14.29 27.37
N ARG A 298 -6.31 14.32 28.67
CA ARG A 298 -6.71 13.33 29.68
C ARG A 298 -6.49 11.87 29.23
N GLY A 299 -5.35 11.62 28.59
CA GLY A 299 -4.96 10.29 28.10
C GLY A 299 -5.62 9.86 26.79
N GLN A 300 -6.44 10.70 26.16
CA GLN A 300 -7.06 10.41 24.86
C GLN A 300 -6.41 11.23 23.75
N LYS A 301 -6.11 10.58 22.63
CA LYS A 301 -5.65 11.24 21.39
C LYS A 301 -6.82 11.99 20.77
N LEU A 302 -6.73 13.31 20.70
CA LEU A 302 -7.78 14.17 20.13
C LEU A 302 -7.22 14.92 18.94
N VAL A 303 -7.99 15.03 17.85
CA VAL A 303 -7.65 15.95 16.76
C VAL A 303 -7.76 17.39 17.30
N PRO A 304 -6.69 18.19 17.26
CA PRO A 304 -6.72 19.58 17.71
C PRO A 304 -7.77 20.37 16.95
N GLY A 305 -8.47 21.29 17.62
CA GLY A 305 -9.46 22.14 16.94
C GLY A 305 -8.86 22.95 15.80
N VAL A 306 -7.59 23.38 15.93
CA VAL A 306 -6.86 24.09 14.88
C VAL A 306 -6.56 23.24 13.65
N ALA A 307 -6.41 21.92 13.81
CA ALA A 307 -6.28 21.01 12.66
C ALA A 307 -7.60 20.97 11.87
N GLN A 308 -8.75 21.03 12.55
CA GLN A 308 -10.06 21.08 11.90
C GLN A 308 -10.27 22.40 11.11
N LEU A 309 -9.65 23.52 11.54
CA LEU A 309 -9.66 24.77 10.76
C LEU A 309 -8.90 24.62 9.44
N GLU A 310 -7.71 24.02 9.49
CA GLU A 310 -6.91 23.75 8.29
C GLU A 310 -7.59 22.74 7.37
N TRP A 311 -8.28 21.76 7.95
CA TRP A 311 -9.08 20.78 7.22
C TRP A 311 -10.18 21.47 6.39
N ALA A 312 -10.92 22.39 7.01
CA ALA A 312 -11.94 23.20 6.33
C ALA A 312 -11.33 24.09 5.24
N ARG A 313 -10.24 24.82 5.57
CA ARG A 313 -9.53 25.68 4.61
C ARG A 313 -9.03 24.89 3.40
N ALA A 314 -8.36 23.76 3.62
CA ALA A 314 -7.80 22.93 2.56
C ALA A 314 -8.90 22.32 1.68
N ALA A 315 -9.98 21.81 2.26
CA ALA A 315 -11.09 21.24 1.50
C ALA A 315 -11.82 22.30 0.65
N ALA A 316 -12.07 23.49 1.20
CA ALA A 316 -12.66 24.59 0.45
C ALA A 316 -11.75 25.06 -0.70
N SER A 317 -10.44 25.19 -0.45
CA SER A 317 -9.46 25.55 -1.48
C SER A 317 -9.43 24.52 -2.62
N LEU A 318 -9.44 23.23 -2.28
CA LEU A 318 -9.48 22.14 -3.26
C LEU A 318 -10.77 22.10 -4.07
N ALA A 319 -11.91 22.46 -3.48
CA ALA A 319 -13.20 22.45 -4.15
C ALA A 319 -13.39 23.63 -5.12
N LEU A 320 -12.77 24.77 -4.81
CA LEU A 320 -12.84 25.97 -5.64
C LEU A 320 -11.84 25.96 -6.80
N GLU A 321 -10.79 25.14 -6.73
CA GLU A 321 -9.67 25.15 -7.69
C GLU A 321 -9.01 26.54 -7.83
N GLU A 322 -9.10 27.38 -6.79
CA GLU A 322 -8.57 28.75 -6.78
C GLU A 322 -7.50 28.94 -5.69
N GLU A 323 -6.51 29.80 -5.97
CA GLU A 323 -5.50 30.26 -4.99
C GLU A 323 -6.02 31.40 -4.08
N GLY A 324 -7.33 31.63 -4.04
CA GLY A 324 -7.95 32.67 -3.22
C GLY A 324 -7.72 32.46 -1.72
N ALA A 325 -7.59 33.55 -0.96
CA ALA A 325 -7.45 33.47 0.49
C ALA A 325 -8.78 33.01 1.11
N ILE A 326 -8.83 31.80 1.64
CA ILE A 326 -10.02 31.26 2.30
C ILE A 326 -10.07 31.77 3.74
N ARG A 327 -11.11 32.51 4.07
CA ARG A 327 -11.47 32.87 5.44
C ARG A 327 -12.44 31.83 6.00
N ILE A 328 -12.22 31.41 7.24
CA ILE A 328 -13.16 30.53 7.95
C ILE A 328 -13.94 31.37 8.97
N GLU A 329 -15.26 31.27 8.98
CA GLU A 329 -16.16 32.06 9.82
C GLU A 329 -17.12 31.19 10.63
N GLN A 330 -17.51 31.69 11.81
CA GLN A 330 -18.54 31.14 12.70
C GLN A 330 -18.39 29.63 12.95
N VAL A 331 -17.18 29.19 13.28
CA VAL A 331 -16.88 27.79 13.56
C VAL A 331 -17.43 27.41 14.92
N SER A 332 -18.11 26.27 14.99
CA SER A 332 -18.55 25.62 16.21
C SER A 332 -17.98 24.21 16.29
N TRP A 333 -17.26 23.90 17.37
CA TRP A 333 -16.86 22.54 17.71
C TRP A 333 -17.92 21.92 18.61
N MET A 334 -18.75 21.08 18.00
CA MET A 334 -19.91 20.46 18.65
C MET A 334 -19.48 19.38 19.65
N ARG A 335 -18.41 18.65 19.34
CA ARG A 335 -17.80 17.67 20.24
C ARG A 335 -16.33 17.43 19.90
N PRO A 336 -15.51 16.99 20.86
CA PRO A 336 -14.14 16.59 20.56
C PRO A 336 -14.07 15.39 19.63
N LEU A 337 -13.13 15.41 18.68
CA LEU A 337 -12.87 14.31 17.76
C LEU A 337 -11.76 13.43 18.36
N ALA A 338 -12.17 12.40 19.09
CA ALA A 338 -11.27 11.42 19.70
C ALA A 338 -11.01 10.23 18.77
N VAL A 339 -9.75 9.83 18.62
CA VAL A 339 -9.35 8.69 17.77
C VAL A 339 -8.69 7.64 18.64
N ALA A 340 -9.50 6.70 19.14
CA ALA A 340 -9.02 5.55 19.91
C ALA A 340 -8.64 4.37 18.99
N GLU A 341 -9.38 4.21 17.91
CA GLU A 341 -9.16 3.24 16.83
C GLU A 341 -9.16 3.99 15.50
N PRO A 342 -8.57 3.41 14.43
CA PRO A 342 -8.58 4.03 13.12
C PRO A 342 -9.99 4.43 12.67
N LEU A 343 -10.14 5.68 12.22
CA LEU A 343 -11.44 6.31 11.96
C LEU A 343 -11.46 7.00 10.60
N ALA A 344 -12.50 6.70 9.80
CA ALA A 344 -12.85 7.50 8.64
C ALA A 344 -13.54 8.79 9.09
N VAL A 345 -13.01 9.92 8.63
CA VAL A 345 -13.59 11.25 8.85
C VAL A 345 -13.80 11.91 7.51
N HIS A 346 -14.94 12.57 7.38
CA HIS A 346 -15.40 13.21 6.18
C HIS A 346 -15.51 14.71 6.41
N ILE A 347 -15.31 15.48 5.35
CA ILE A 347 -15.73 16.88 5.30
C ILE A 347 -16.67 17.07 4.11
N GLY A 348 -17.91 17.43 4.42
CA GLY A 348 -18.93 17.82 3.44
C GLY A 348 -18.87 19.33 3.20
N LEU A 349 -19.11 19.75 1.96
CA LEU A 349 -19.16 21.14 1.53
C LEU A 349 -20.47 21.41 0.79
N GLU A 350 -21.08 22.56 1.07
CA GLU A 350 -22.29 23.02 0.41
C GLU A 350 -22.20 24.52 0.14
N VAL A 351 -22.64 24.95 -1.05
CA VAL A 351 -22.67 26.37 -1.42
C VAL A 351 -24.02 26.94 -1.03
N GLU A 352 -23.99 27.98 -0.20
CA GLU A 352 -25.17 28.72 0.25
C GLU A 352 -25.64 29.72 -0.81
N GLU A 353 -26.90 30.17 -0.71
CA GLU A 353 -27.47 31.18 -1.63
C GLU A 353 -26.69 32.51 -1.64
N ASP A 354 -26.05 32.85 -0.52
CA ASP A 354 -25.23 34.06 -0.36
C ASP A 354 -23.77 33.88 -0.84
N GLY A 355 -23.43 32.72 -1.38
CA GLY A 355 -22.11 32.38 -1.91
C GLY A 355 -21.09 31.91 -0.87
N ARG A 356 -21.45 31.82 0.42
CA ARG A 356 -20.61 31.17 1.42
C ARG A 356 -20.61 29.65 1.21
N ILE A 357 -19.55 28.99 1.66
CA ILE A 357 -19.43 27.53 1.60
C ILE A 357 -19.61 26.97 3.01
N GLY A 358 -20.76 26.40 3.30
CA GLY A 358 -20.97 25.63 4.53
C GLY A 358 -20.07 24.41 4.55
N TYR A 359 -19.46 24.09 5.70
CA TYR A 359 -18.73 22.85 5.89
C TYR A 359 -19.16 22.12 7.16
N GLU A 360 -19.12 20.79 7.09
CA GLU A 360 -19.30 19.91 8.25
C GLU A 360 -18.20 18.84 8.27
N ILE A 361 -17.51 18.69 9.40
CA ILE A 361 -16.56 17.60 9.64
C ILE A 361 -17.27 16.54 10.49
N TYR A 362 -17.39 15.32 9.96
CA TYR A 362 -18.18 14.25 10.57
C TYR A 362 -17.59 12.86 10.34
N SER A 363 -18.07 11.85 11.06
CA SER A 363 -17.80 10.43 10.78
C SER A 363 -19.11 9.64 10.76
N GLY A 364 -19.06 8.40 10.26
CA GLY A 364 -20.23 7.54 10.13
C GLY A 364 -21.06 7.85 8.87
N GLU A 365 -22.08 7.03 8.62
CA GLU A 365 -22.98 7.14 7.48
C GLU A 365 -24.43 6.95 7.91
N GLY A 366 -25.38 7.54 7.17
CA GLY A 366 -26.81 7.40 7.44
C GLY A 366 -27.22 7.94 8.82
N GLU A 367 -27.94 7.13 9.60
CA GLU A 367 -28.39 7.51 10.95
C GLU A 367 -27.28 7.53 12.00
N ALA A 368 -26.08 6.99 11.69
CA ALA A 368 -24.94 6.94 12.60
C ALA A 368 -23.98 8.13 12.45
N VAL A 369 -24.35 9.16 11.68
CA VAL A 369 -23.50 10.34 11.44
C VAL A 369 -23.22 11.09 12.74
N GLN A 370 -21.95 11.39 12.98
CA GLN A 370 -21.48 12.15 14.13
C GLN A 370 -20.72 13.40 13.68
N VAL A 371 -21.35 14.57 13.80
CA VAL A 371 -20.72 15.86 13.47
C VAL A 371 -19.82 16.33 14.62
N TYR A 372 -18.59 16.70 14.27
CA TYR A 372 -17.55 17.20 15.18
C TYR A 372 -17.43 18.72 15.15
N SER A 373 -17.41 19.30 13.95
CA SER A 373 -17.37 20.75 13.79
C SER A 373 -18.08 21.19 12.52
N GLN A 374 -18.58 22.42 12.53
CA GLN A 374 -19.19 23.06 11.37
C GLN A 374 -18.84 24.55 11.34
N GLY A 375 -18.98 25.17 10.18
CA GLY A 375 -18.80 26.61 9.99
C GLY A 375 -18.94 26.98 8.52
N TRP A 376 -18.43 28.16 8.15
CA TRP A 376 -18.46 28.64 6.78
C TRP A 376 -17.07 28.99 6.30
N ALA A 377 -16.77 28.65 5.05
CA ALA A 377 -15.62 29.15 4.30
C ALA A 377 -16.09 30.23 3.33
N VAL A 378 -15.32 31.32 3.25
CA VAL A 378 -15.61 32.47 2.40
C VAL A 378 -14.36 32.83 1.62
N VAL A 379 -14.50 32.98 0.30
CA VAL A 379 -13.41 33.46 -0.55
C VAL A 379 -13.16 34.94 -0.26
N SER A 380 -11.95 35.27 0.15
CA SER A 380 -11.54 36.63 0.46
C SER A 380 -10.52 37.12 -0.56
N ALA A 381 -10.66 38.40 -0.96
CA ALA A 381 -9.63 39.04 -1.77
C ALA A 381 -8.37 39.27 -0.92
N PRO A 382 -7.16 39.14 -1.51
CA PRO A 382 -5.93 39.44 -0.81
C PRO A 382 -5.91 40.91 -0.37
N GLY A 383 -5.76 41.14 0.94
CA GLY A 383 -5.65 42.47 1.55
C GLY A 383 -4.25 42.70 2.15
N GLU A 384 -3.96 43.95 2.52
CA GLU A 384 -2.71 44.27 3.23
C GLU A 384 -2.75 43.71 4.67
N ALA A 385 -1.65 43.07 5.07
CA ALA A 385 -1.53 42.46 6.40
C ALA A 385 -1.57 43.54 7.50
N PRO A 386 -2.44 43.42 8.53
CA PRO A 386 -2.43 44.31 9.67
C PRO A 386 -1.09 44.29 10.40
N THR A 387 -0.77 45.35 11.15
CA THR A 387 0.45 45.42 11.97
C THR A 387 0.13 45.66 13.44
N VAL A 388 0.99 45.15 14.31
CA VAL A 388 0.97 45.38 15.76
C VAL A 388 2.35 45.84 16.24
N ASP A 389 2.38 46.73 17.24
CA ASP A 389 3.63 47.10 17.90
C ASP A 389 4.05 46.00 18.89
N LEU A 390 4.73 44.98 18.37
CA LEU A 390 5.18 43.83 19.14
C LEU A 390 6.13 44.25 20.28
N ALA A 391 6.96 45.28 20.07
CA ALA A 391 7.90 45.75 21.09
C ALA A 391 7.15 46.39 22.28
N ALA A 392 6.18 47.26 22.00
CA ALA A 392 5.34 47.87 23.03
C ALA A 392 4.50 46.83 23.79
N LEU A 393 3.98 45.81 23.11
CA LEU A 393 3.22 44.73 23.73
C LEU A 393 4.10 43.88 24.66
N ARG A 394 5.31 43.51 24.22
CA ARG A 394 6.26 42.76 25.07
C ARG A 394 6.71 43.57 26.29
N ALA A 395 6.86 44.89 26.16
CA ALA A 395 7.21 45.77 27.27
C ALA A 395 6.12 45.84 28.37
N GLN A 396 4.87 45.52 28.05
CA GLN A 396 3.77 45.43 29.02
C GLN A 396 3.76 44.11 29.82
N CYS A 397 4.59 43.13 29.44
CA CYS A 397 4.64 41.84 30.11
C CYS A 397 5.64 41.87 31.27
N GLY A 398 5.16 41.69 32.50
CA GLY A 398 5.97 41.71 33.72
C GLY A 398 6.53 40.35 34.14
N ARG A 399 5.97 39.25 33.64
CA ARG A 399 6.37 37.88 33.99
C ARG A 399 6.77 37.09 32.76
N THR A 400 7.81 36.27 32.86
CA THR A 400 8.23 35.34 31.79
C THR A 400 8.23 33.92 32.32
N ILE A 401 7.67 33.00 31.55
CA ILE A 401 7.59 31.56 31.81
C ILE A 401 8.36 30.87 30.69
N ASN A 402 9.28 29.97 31.04
CA ASN A 402 10.06 29.23 30.04
C ASN A 402 9.26 28.04 29.49
N ARG A 403 9.76 27.46 28.39
CA ARG A 403 9.20 26.27 27.75
C ARG A 403 8.86 25.12 28.73
N ALA A 404 9.81 24.74 29.58
CA ALA A 404 9.65 23.58 30.46
C ALA A 404 8.51 23.80 31.47
N ASP A 405 8.43 25.00 32.04
CA ASP A 405 7.38 25.37 32.99
C ASP A 405 6.00 25.46 32.31
N CYS A 406 5.93 25.97 31.07
CA CYS A 406 4.69 25.95 30.29
C CYS A 406 4.17 24.52 30.11
N TYR A 407 5.00 23.60 29.63
CA TYR A 407 4.58 22.22 29.36
C TYR A 407 4.36 21.39 30.62
N ALA A 408 5.08 21.67 31.71
CA ALA A 408 4.78 21.10 33.02
C ALA A 408 3.39 21.52 33.51
N ARG A 409 3.03 22.80 33.33
CA ARG A 409 1.69 23.31 33.69
C ARG A 409 0.60 22.71 32.80
N PHE A 410 0.83 22.55 31.49
CA PHE A 410 -0.11 21.83 30.63
C PHE A 410 -0.33 20.38 31.09
N ALA A 411 0.75 19.66 31.40
CA ALA A 411 0.66 18.29 31.89
C ALA A 411 -0.12 18.18 33.19
N SER A 412 0.04 19.11 34.15
CA SER A 412 -0.73 19.12 35.40
C SER A 412 -2.22 19.39 35.19
N MET A 413 -2.60 20.08 34.10
CA MET A 413 -4.00 20.27 33.69
C MET A 413 -4.56 19.07 32.92
N GLY A 414 -3.75 18.06 32.61
CA GLY A 414 -4.15 16.91 31.78
C GLY A 414 -4.05 17.16 30.28
N LEU A 415 -3.26 18.15 29.85
CA LEU A 415 -2.89 18.43 28.45
C LEU A 415 -1.46 17.94 28.22
N ALA A 416 -1.31 16.73 27.69
CA ALA A 416 -0.01 16.10 27.44
C ALA A 416 0.40 16.33 25.98
N TYR A 417 1.21 17.37 25.75
CA TYR A 417 1.77 17.68 24.44
C TYR A 417 3.06 16.91 24.18
N GLY A 418 3.09 16.12 23.10
CA GLY A 418 4.29 15.46 22.59
C GLY A 418 5.16 16.40 21.76
N ALA A 419 6.31 15.91 21.29
CA ALA A 419 7.36 16.74 20.69
C ALA A 419 6.87 17.63 19.53
N SER A 420 6.00 17.12 18.64
CA SER A 420 5.49 17.88 17.49
C SER A 420 4.46 18.97 17.81
N PHE A 421 3.93 19.02 19.04
CA PHE A 421 2.98 20.06 19.48
C PHE A 421 3.58 21.00 20.53
N GLN A 422 4.88 20.85 20.81
CA GLN A 422 5.58 21.75 21.69
C GLN A 422 6.25 22.89 20.89
N SER A 423 5.49 23.82 20.32
CA SER A 423 6.01 24.95 19.53
C SER A 423 6.27 26.23 20.35
N LEU A 424 5.67 26.37 21.54
CA LEU A 424 5.87 27.49 22.44
C LEU A 424 7.24 27.36 23.15
N THR A 425 8.10 28.36 22.95
CA THR A 425 9.47 28.36 23.50
C THR A 425 9.61 29.27 24.71
N GLN A 426 8.81 30.34 24.77
CA GLN A 426 8.79 31.30 25.86
C GLN A 426 7.43 31.99 25.91
N LEU A 427 6.92 32.24 27.11
CA LEU A 427 5.66 32.94 27.34
C LEU A 427 5.91 34.18 28.22
N GLN A 428 5.54 35.35 27.72
CA GLN A 428 5.56 36.62 28.44
C GLN A 428 4.12 37.00 28.82
N VAL A 429 3.89 37.40 30.07
CA VAL A 429 2.56 37.62 30.64
C VAL A 429 2.45 39.03 31.22
N GLY A 430 1.41 39.75 30.78
CA GLY A 430 0.92 41.01 31.36
C GLY A 430 -0.47 40.85 31.99
N GLU A 431 -1.14 41.95 32.30
CA GLU A 431 -2.44 41.93 33.01
C GLU A 431 -3.59 41.35 32.15
N ASN A 432 -3.70 41.79 30.90
CA ASN A 432 -4.69 41.30 29.91
C ASN A 432 -4.03 40.97 28.58
N LEU A 433 -2.79 40.48 28.65
CA LEU A 433 -1.94 40.23 27.49
C LEU A 433 -1.03 39.03 27.77
N ALA A 434 -0.90 38.16 26.78
CA ALA A 434 0.14 37.14 26.76
C ALA A 434 0.83 37.15 25.38
N VAL A 435 2.15 37.08 25.39
CA VAL A 435 2.98 37.01 24.18
C VAL A 435 3.84 35.75 24.21
N GLY A 436 3.61 34.85 23.26
CA GLY A 436 4.32 33.57 23.15
C GLY A 436 5.29 33.57 21.97
N ALA A 437 6.55 33.20 22.20
CA ALA A 437 7.51 32.97 21.12
C ALA A 437 7.34 31.55 20.56
N LEU A 438 7.12 31.44 19.25
CA LEU A 438 6.83 30.19 18.55
C LEU A 438 7.95 29.79 17.59
N GLN A 439 8.26 28.49 17.56
CA GLN A 439 9.20 27.87 16.62
C GLN A 439 8.65 26.53 16.14
N TRP A 440 9.18 26.05 15.01
CA TRP A 440 8.95 24.66 14.60
C TRP A 440 9.42 23.71 15.73
N PRO A 441 8.59 22.74 16.13
CA PRO A 441 9.00 21.74 17.09
C PRO A 441 10.16 20.91 16.52
N ALA A 442 11.07 20.41 17.37
CA ALA A 442 12.21 19.60 16.94
C ALA A 442 12.01 18.12 17.34
N PRO A 443 12.09 17.16 16.39
CA PRO A 443 12.26 17.36 14.95
C PRO A 443 10.99 17.97 14.32
N ALA A 444 11.18 18.81 13.28
CA ALA A 444 10.06 19.37 12.53
C ALA A 444 9.21 18.21 11.98
N PRO A 445 7.87 18.26 12.10
CA PRO A 445 7.03 17.22 11.53
C PRO A 445 7.33 17.13 10.04
N VAL A 446 7.65 15.92 9.55
CA VAL A 446 8.10 15.67 8.16
C VAL A 446 7.06 16.11 7.12
N ASP A 447 5.82 16.41 7.56
CA ASP A 447 4.68 16.79 6.74
C ASP A 447 4.22 18.26 6.95
N ASP A 448 4.83 19.03 7.88
CA ASP A 448 4.33 20.38 8.26
C ASP A 448 4.79 21.54 7.34
N ASP A 449 5.62 21.28 6.32
CA ASP A 449 6.24 22.31 5.46
C ASP A 449 6.40 21.79 3.99
N PRO A 450 5.86 22.43 2.92
CA PRO A 450 4.96 23.58 2.84
C PRO A 450 3.52 23.16 2.43
N VAL A 451 2.99 22.05 2.98
CA VAL A 451 1.68 21.53 2.54
C VAL A 451 0.50 22.18 3.28
N TYR A 452 0.70 22.63 4.53
CA TYR A 452 -0.34 23.26 5.33
C TYR A 452 -0.36 24.79 5.18
N GLY A 453 -1.53 25.37 4.94
CA GLY A 453 -1.73 26.82 4.98
C GLY A 453 -1.77 27.35 6.41
N LEU A 454 -2.40 26.60 7.32
CA LEU A 454 -2.47 26.83 8.75
C LEU A 454 -1.83 25.65 9.50
N PRO A 455 -0.50 25.65 9.73
CA PRO A 455 0.20 24.54 10.35
C PRO A 455 -0.35 24.24 11.77
N PRO A 456 -0.88 23.03 12.03
CA PRO A 456 -1.54 22.71 13.30
C PRO A 456 -0.65 22.93 14.53
N SER A 457 0.63 22.59 14.43
CA SER A 457 1.60 22.72 15.53
C SER A 457 1.84 24.18 15.94
N LEU A 458 1.89 25.11 14.99
CA LEU A 458 2.10 26.55 15.25
C LEU A 458 0.81 27.24 15.70
N LEU A 459 -0.33 26.91 15.10
CA LEU A 459 -1.62 27.45 15.52
C LEU A 459 -1.97 27.00 16.94
N ASP A 460 -1.73 25.72 17.27
CA ASP A 460 -1.96 25.25 18.65
C ASP A 460 -0.99 25.92 19.62
N GLY A 461 0.28 26.14 19.23
CA GLY A 461 1.22 26.97 20.00
C GLY A 461 0.72 28.38 20.28
N ALA A 462 0.04 29.00 19.31
CA ALA A 462 -0.59 30.29 19.49
C ALA A 462 -1.74 30.23 20.50
N LEU A 463 -2.56 29.16 20.47
CA LEU A 463 -3.59 28.93 21.48
C LEU A 463 -2.99 28.61 22.86
N GLN A 464 -1.89 27.87 22.94
CA GLN A 464 -1.15 27.57 24.16
C GLN A 464 -0.65 28.86 24.86
N THR A 465 -0.42 29.94 24.12
CA THR A 465 -0.08 31.25 24.70
C THR A 465 -1.17 31.79 25.63
N SER A 466 -2.42 31.35 25.48
CA SER A 466 -3.52 31.69 26.41
C SER A 466 -3.30 31.21 27.85
N LEU A 467 -2.35 30.29 28.10
CA LEU A 467 -1.89 29.88 29.44
C LEU A 467 -1.52 31.08 30.33
N GLY A 468 -1.03 32.16 29.72
CA GLY A 468 -0.68 33.41 30.42
C GLY A 468 -1.89 34.13 31.02
N LEU A 469 -3.08 33.92 30.47
CA LEU A 469 -4.34 34.56 30.89
C LEU A 469 -5.25 33.63 31.71
N MET A 470 -4.83 32.39 31.94
CA MET A 470 -5.59 31.40 32.70
C MET A 470 -5.26 31.47 34.20
N PRO A 471 -6.26 31.31 35.09
CA PRO A 471 -6.02 31.16 36.52
C PRO A 471 -5.16 29.91 36.81
N GLU A 472 -4.46 29.90 37.95
CA GLU A 472 -3.51 28.80 38.27
C GLU A 472 -4.20 27.45 38.41
N GLU A 473 -5.43 27.43 38.92
CA GLU A 473 -6.23 26.22 39.19
C GLU A 473 -7.11 25.79 38.01
N ALA A 474 -6.85 26.33 36.80
CA ALA A 474 -7.64 26.00 35.62
C ALA A 474 -7.48 24.53 35.23
N GLY A 475 -8.59 23.86 34.92
CA GLY A 475 -8.60 22.54 34.29
C GLY A 475 -8.35 22.60 32.78
N PRO A 476 -8.31 21.44 32.09
CA PRO A 476 -8.12 21.42 30.65
C PRO A 476 -9.33 22.02 29.94
N THR A 477 -9.08 22.90 28.99
CA THR A 477 -10.11 23.46 28.11
C THR A 477 -9.96 22.93 26.70
N VAL A 478 -11.08 22.84 25.97
CA VAL A 478 -11.11 22.50 24.56
C VAL A 478 -11.75 23.63 23.76
N PRO A 479 -11.37 23.81 22.49
CA PRO A 479 -12.05 24.74 21.58
C PRO A 479 -13.56 24.50 21.56
N PHE A 480 -14.33 25.60 21.54
CA PHE A 480 -15.78 25.57 21.48
C PHE A 480 -16.33 26.35 20.29
N ALA A 481 -15.85 27.57 20.06
CA ALA A 481 -16.19 28.34 18.87
C ALA A 481 -15.12 29.37 18.51
N VAL A 482 -15.04 29.75 17.23
CA VAL A 482 -14.26 30.92 16.76
C VAL A 482 -15.07 31.71 15.74
N GLN A 483 -15.06 33.04 15.84
CA GLN A 483 -15.89 33.90 14.98
C GLN A 483 -15.30 34.05 13.59
N SER A 484 -13.99 34.28 13.49
CA SER A 484 -13.30 34.29 12.21
C SER A 484 -11.84 33.85 12.34
N VAL A 485 -11.33 33.24 11.27
CA VAL A 485 -9.94 32.87 11.06
C VAL A 485 -9.51 33.49 9.74
N GLU A 486 -8.60 34.45 9.82
CA GLU A 486 -8.14 35.24 8.69
C GLU A 486 -6.64 35.05 8.52
N GLN A 487 -6.19 34.85 7.28
CA GLN A 487 -4.79 34.68 6.90
C GLN A 487 -4.40 35.70 5.83
N TRP A 488 -3.31 36.43 6.07
CA TRP A 488 -2.72 37.38 5.13
C TRP A 488 -1.36 36.96 4.61
N LEU A 489 -0.60 36.21 5.42
CA LEU A 489 0.74 35.74 5.10
C LEU A 489 0.85 34.25 5.46
N PRO A 490 1.76 33.49 4.82
CA PRO A 490 2.21 32.21 5.35
C PRO A 490 2.66 32.37 6.81
N VAL A 491 2.41 31.36 7.63
CA VAL A 491 2.80 31.41 9.05
C VAL A 491 4.32 31.49 9.17
N PRO A 492 4.88 32.58 9.74
CA PRO A 492 6.32 32.79 9.76
C PRO A 492 6.98 31.90 10.83
N VAL A 493 8.24 31.53 10.60
CA VAL A 493 9.08 30.93 11.65
C VAL A 493 10.45 31.62 11.66
N PRO A 494 10.87 32.23 12.78
CA PRO A 494 10.17 32.31 14.07
C PRO A 494 8.92 33.22 14.01
N ALA A 495 7.95 32.92 14.88
CA ALA A 495 6.70 33.68 15.04
C ALA A 495 6.50 34.12 16.50
N TYR A 496 5.61 35.10 16.69
CA TYR A 496 5.06 35.45 18.00
C TYR A 496 3.54 35.33 17.99
N ALA A 497 2.97 34.72 19.02
CA ALA A 497 1.54 34.76 19.28
C ALA A 497 1.24 35.89 20.26
N VAL A 498 0.29 36.76 19.92
CA VAL A 498 -0.26 37.81 20.79
C VAL A 498 -1.68 37.43 21.16
N VAL A 499 -1.94 37.22 22.44
CA VAL A 499 -3.25 36.80 22.96
C VAL A 499 -3.80 37.86 23.91
N ARG A 500 -5.04 38.28 23.66
CA ARG A 500 -5.77 39.29 24.45
C ARG A 500 -7.22 38.84 24.67
N PRO A 501 -7.89 39.25 25.77
CA PRO A 501 -9.34 39.09 25.90
C PRO A 501 -10.07 39.78 24.75
N ALA A 502 -11.09 39.13 24.20
CA ALA A 502 -11.99 39.71 23.20
C ALA A 502 -13.24 40.32 23.86
N ALA A 503 -13.99 41.11 23.10
CA ALA A 503 -15.26 41.66 23.58
C ALA A 503 -16.25 40.55 23.97
N GLY A 504 -16.94 40.73 25.10
CA GLY A 504 -17.88 39.74 25.64
C GLY A 504 -17.23 38.55 26.34
N ASP A 505 -15.97 38.68 26.77
CA ASP A 505 -15.29 37.74 27.66
C ASP A 505 -16.00 37.67 29.03
N SER A 506 -16.11 36.46 29.59
CA SER A 506 -16.77 36.20 30.88
C SER A 506 -16.10 35.04 31.62
N ALA A 507 -16.46 34.85 32.89
CA ALA A 507 -15.97 33.71 33.68
C ALA A 507 -16.49 32.35 33.15
N ALA A 508 -17.66 32.32 32.52
CA ALA A 508 -18.28 31.08 32.02
C ALA A 508 -17.77 30.67 30.63
N VAL A 509 -17.45 31.65 29.77
CA VAL A 509 -16.87 31.46 28.44
C VAL A 509 -15.76 32.47 28.25
N ARG A 510 -14.52 31.97 28.21
CA ARG A 510 -13.35 32.80 27.91
C ARG A 510 -13.32 33.10 26.42
N LYS A 511 -13.31 34.38 26.04
CA LYS A 511 -13.19 34.82 24.64
C LYS A 511 -11.88 35.55 24.42
N LEU A 512 -11.15 35.13 23.39
CA LEU A 512 -9.80 35.60 23.11
C LEU A 512 -9.68 36.06 21.65
N GLN A 513 -8.83 37.05 21.45
CA GLN A 513 -8.25 37.38 20.16
C GLN A 513 -6.81 36.85 20.14
N VAL A 514 -6.50 36.05 19.14
CA VAL A 514 -5.17 35.42 18.97
C VAL A 514 -4.60 35.87 17.63
N GLU A 515 -3.41 36.45 17.64
CA GLU A 515 -2.73 36.90 16.44
C GLU A 515 -1.35 36.25 16.36
N ILE A 516 -1.03 35.64 15.21
CA ILE A 516 0.30 35.13 14.92
C ILE A 516 1.01 36.18 14.06
N VAL A 517 2.13 36.69 14.54
CA VAL A 517 2.84 37.82 13.94
C VAL A 517 4.31 37.48 13.67
N ASP A 518 4.86 38.08 12.62
CA ASP A 518 6.30 38.00 12.34
C ASP A 518 7.12 38.89 13.31
N PRO A 519 8.46 38.78 13.32
CA PRO A 519 9.30 39.61 14.20
C PRO A 519 9.19 41.12 13.95
N GLN A 520 8.63 41.55 12.81
CA GLN A 520 8.38 42.94 12.46
C GLN A 520 6.99 43.41 12.90
N GLY A 521 6.14 42.52 13.44
CA GLY A 521 4.80 42.84 13.91
C GLY A 521 3.72 42.76 12.84
N ARG A 522 4.00 42.23 11.64
CA ARG A 522 2.95 41.97 10.63
C ARG A 522 2.16 40.73 11.02
N VAL A 523 0.84 40.82 10.95
CA VAL A 523 -0.09 39.74 11.30
C VAL A 523 -0.19 38.76 10.12
N ALA A 524 0.23 37.52 10.36
CA ALA A 524 0.09 36.43 9.39
C ALA A 524 -1.29 35.77 9.50
N VAL A 525 -1.73 35.46 10.71
CA VAL A 525 -3.02 34.81 11.00
C VAL A 525 -3.68 35.47 12.21
N ARG A 526 -5.01 35.65 12.16
CA ARG A 526 -5.82 36.13 13.29
C ARG A 526 -7.00 35.20 13.53
N LEU A 527 -7.19 34.79 14.78
CA LEU A 527 -8.40 34.15 15.27
C LEU A 527 -9.16 35.15 16.13
N SER A 528 -10.33 35.57 15.66
CA SER A 528 -11.20 36.53 16.34
C SER A 528 -12.27 35.81 17.14
N GLY A 529 -12.47 36.21 18.40
CA GLY A 529 -13.51 35.65 19.27
C GLY A 529 -13.36 34.15 19.52
N PHE A 530 -12.13 33.64 19.55
CA PHE A 530 -11.84 32.25 19.93
C PHE A 530 -12.32 32.00 21.35
N SER A 531 -13.06 30.91 21.54
CA SER A 531 -13.62 30.53 22.82
C SER A 531 -13.34 29.08 23.13
N SER A 532 -13.08 28.81 24.41
CA SER A 532 -12.85 27.47 24.93
C SER A 532 -13.76 27.17 26.12
N ARG A 533 -14.05 25.89 26.32
CA ARG A 533 -14.85 25.40 27.45
C ARG A 533 -14.05 24.41 28.28
N ALA A 534 -14.21 24.46 29.60
CA ALA A 534 -13.61 23.48 30.49
C ALA A 534 -14.20 22.09 30.26
N LEU A 535 -13.34 21.06 30.25
CA LEU A 535 -13.77 19.66 30.21
C LEU A 535 -14.25 19.22 31.61
N PRO A 536 -15.51 18.77 31.78
CA PRO A 536 -16.04 18.30 33.07
C PRO A 536 -15.22 17.14 33.63
N ALA A 537 -14.98 17.08 34.94
CA ALA A 537 -14.09 16.11 35.57
C ALA A 537 -14.50 14.62 35.43
N SER A 538 -15.78 14.33 35.12
CA SER A 538 -16.34 12.97 35.12
C SER A 538 -16.80 12.44 33.76
N SER A 539 -16.65 13.19 32.66
CA SER A 539 -17.13 12.74 31.36
C SER A 539 -16.10 11.86 30.64
N THR A 540 -16.53 10.68 30.20
CA THR A 540 -15.89 10.03 29.05
C THR A 540 -16.14 10.94 27.85
N ILE A 541 -15.08 11.39 27.17
CA ILE A 541 -15.14 12.48 26.17
C ILE A 541 -16.18 12.19 25.06
N GLY A 542 -16.53 10.92 24.81
CA GLY A 542 -17.56 10.50 23.85
C GLY A 542 -19.04 10.65 24.25
N ARG A 543 -19.40 11.05 25.48
CA ARG A 543 -20.81 11.09 25.97
C ARG A 543 -21.37 12.47 26.33
N MET A 544 -20.71 13.56 25.92
CA MET A 544 -21.05 14.92 26.38
C MET A 544 -22.24 15.62 25.67
N ALA A 545 -23.04 14.94 24.86
CA ALA A 545 -24.15 15.56 24.13
C ALA A 545 -25.48 14.86 24.39
N ASP A 546 -25.99 14.92 25.63
CA ASP A 546 -27.39 14.61 25.92
C ASP A 546 -28.13 15.73 26.69
N SER A 547 -27.50 16.90 26.85
CA SER A 547 -28.17 18.07 27.40
C SER A 547 -28.78 18.90 26.27
N ARG A 548 -30.01 18.53 25.86
CA ARG A 548 -30.93 19.42 25.14
C ARG A 548 -31.37 20.55 26.08
N GLU A 549 -30.54 21.57 26.24
CA GLU A 549 -30.97 22.83 26.82
C GLU A 549 -30.02 23.94 26.38
N LEU A 550 -30.42 24.66 25.32
CA LEU A 550 -30.28 26.11 25.12
C LEU A 550 -30.94 26.51 23.78
N ALA A 551 -31.81 27.52 23.85
CA ALA A 551 -32.70 28.01 22.78
C ALA A 551 -32.00 29.07 21.88
N PRO A 552 -32.65 29.55 20.80
CA PRO A 552 -32.21 29.37 19.41
C PRO A 552 -31.32 30.53 18.90
N MET A 553 -30.24 30.19 18.20
CA MET A 553 -29.84 30.95 17.01
C MET A 553 -30.22 30.06 15.82
N ALA A 554 -30.95 30.64 14.86
CA ALA A 554 -31.65 29.99 13.76
C ALA A 554 -31.04 28.64 13.34
N GLN A 555 -31.66 27.56 13.83
CA GLN A 555 -31.46 26.22 13.30
C GLN A 555 -32.27 26.12 12.01
N GLU A 556 -31.65 26.41 10.87
CA GLU A 556 -32.08 25.75 9.64
C GLU A 556 -31.45 24.36 9.67
N SER A 557 -32.20 23.44 10.25
CA SER A 557 -31.86 22.03 10.31
C SER A 557 -31.79 21.46 8.90
N PHE A 558 -30.64 20.90 8.55
CA PHE A 558 -30.47 19.93 7.48
C PHE A 558 -31.62 18.91 7.53
N ARG A 559 -32.40 18.80 6.45
CA ARG A 559 -33.44 17.77 6.33
C ARG A 559 -32.79 16.50 5.77
N PRO A 560 -32.91 15.33 6.43
CA PRO A 560 -32.57 14.07 5.79
C PRO A 560 -33.50 13.88 4.59
N VAL A 561 -32.90 13.63 3.43
CA VAL A 561 -33.65 13.32 2.20
C VAL A 561 -34.48 12.07 2.44
N SER A 562 -35.79 12.24 2.30
CA SER A 562 -36.82 11.22 2.35
C SER A 562 -36.50 10.03 1.43
N THR A 563 -36.51 8.83 1.99
CA THR A 563 -36.53 7.56 1.26
C THR A 563 -37.84 7.42 0.50
N LEU A 564 -37.76 7.41 -0.84
CA LEU A 564 -38.83 6.91 -1.71
C LEU A 564 -38.56 5.44 -2.04
N GLU A 565 -39.49 4.58 -1.64
CA GLU A 565 -39.53 3.13 -1.88
C GLU A 565 -39.98 2.78 -3.31
N GLY A 566 -39.48 1.63 -3.81
CA GLY A 566 -39.94 0.88 -5.00
C GLY A 566 -39.02 1.03 -6.23
N GLU A 567 -38.44 0.00 -6.86
CA GLU A 567 -38.72 -1.44 -6.91
C GLU A 567 -37.43 -2.27 -7.18
N LEU A 568 -37.35 -3.42 -6.51
CA LEU A 568 -36.86 -4.75 -6.94
C LEU A 568 -35.46 -4.90 -7.57
N MET A 569 -34.49 -5.27 -6.72
CA MET A 569 -33.41 -6.21 -7.07
C MET A 569 -33.33 -7.27 -5.96
N LEU A 570 -33.41 -8.56 -6.35
CA LEU A 570 -33.42 -9.71 -5.44
C LEU A 570 -32.22 -9.66 -4.47
N THR A 571 -32.52 -9.59 -3.17
CA THR A 571 -31.55 -9.67 -2.08
C THR A 571 -31.45 -11.13 -1.62
N PRO A 572 -30.25 -11.71 -1.45
CA PRO A 572 -30.13 -13.04 -0.85
C PRO A 572 -30.58 -12.98 0.61
N ILE A 573 -31.54 -13.83 0.96
CA ILE A 573 -31.94 -14.06 2.35
C ILE A 573 -30.97 -15.09 2.93
N TRP A 574 -30.19 -14.69 3.94
CA TRP A 574 -29.43 -15.60 4.77
C TRP A 574 -30.26 -15.92 6.00
N GLU A 575 -30.78 -17.14 6.09
CA GLU A 575 -31.33 -17.65 7.35
C GLU A 575 -30.19 -18.14 8.23
N THR A 576 -29.92 -17.42 9.32
CA THR A 576 -29.14 -17.94 10.44
C THR A 576 -30.00 -18.92 11.22
N VAL A 577 -29.73 -20.22 11.04
CA VAL A 577 -30.31 -21.28 11.88
C VAL A 577 -29.51 -21.35 13.18
N GLY A 578 -30.07 -20.76 14.25
CA GLY A 578 -29.90 -21.11 15.67
C GLY A 578 -28.48 -21.23 16.26
N GLU A 579 -28.16 -20.31 17.18
CA GLU A 579 -27.05 -20.45 18.12
C GLU A 579 -27.12 -21.76 18.92
N ALA A 580 -26.01 -22.50 18.95
CA ALA A 580 -25.77 -23.57 19.91
C ALA A 580 -24.74 -23.12 20.95
N GLY A 581 -25.23 -22.43 22.01
CA GLY A 581 -24.68 -22.34 23.37
C GLY A 581 -23.22 -21.86 23.57
N PRO A 582 -22.89 -21.30 24.74
CA PRO A 582 -21.59 -20.63 24.99
C PRO A 582 -20.39 -21.58 25.19
N ASN A 583 -20.39 -22.79 24.62
CA ASN A 583 -19.28 -23.76 24.76
C ASN A 583 -19.05 -24.64 23.51
N SER A 584 -19.11 -24.07 22.31
CA SER A 584 -18.76 -24.77 21.07
C SER A 584 -17.53 -24.17 20.41
N SER A 585 -16.43 -24.93 20.35
CA SER A 585 -15.26 -24.61 19.51
C SER A 585 -15.58 -24.93 18.04
N PRO A 586 -15.14 -24.11 17.07
CA PRO A 586 -15.42 -24.38 15.66
C PRO A 586 -14.63 -25.60 15.20
N SER A 587 -15.34 -26.72 14.99
CA SER A 587 -14.81 -27.87 14.28
C SER A 587 -14.62 -27.50 12.81
N MET A 588 -13.38 -27.56 12.30
CA MET A 588 -13.10 -27.57 10.87
C MET A 588 -13.74 -28.82 10.24
N GLN A 589 -14.93 -28.68 9.68
CA GLN A 589 -15.42 -29.54 8.62
C GLN A 589 -16.09 -28.68 7.54
N GLN A 590 -15.29 -28.19 6.60
CA GLN A 590 -15.78 -27.88 5.26
C GLN A 590 -14.83 -28.55 4.26
N VAL A 591 -15.24 -29.72 3.78
CA VAL A 591 -14.67 -30.33 2.58
C VAL A 591 -15.54 -29.85 1.42
N ILE A 592 -15.02 -28.93 0.61
CA ILE A 592 -15.63 -28.58 -0.68
C ILE A 592 -15.01 -29.51 -1.71
N GLN A 593 -15.79 -30.47 -2.19
CA GLN A 593 -15.40 -31.38 -3.27
C GLN A 593 -16.04 -30.90 -4.58
N LEU A 594 -15.22 -30.40 -5.51
CA LEU A 594 -15.64 -30.15 -6.89
C LEU A 594 -15.34 -31.42 -7.71
N GLN A 595 -16.39 -32.11 -8.17
CA GLN A 595 -16.28 -33.17 -9.16
C GLN A 595 -16.77 -32.67 -10.52
N THR A 596 -15.91 -32.77 -11.53
CA THR A 596 -16.31 -32.94 -12.92
C THR A 596 -16.11 -34.40 -13.31
N GLY A 597 -17.12 -34.98 -13.96
CA GLY A 597 -17.29 -36.43 -14.10
C GLY A 597 -16.19 -37.12 -14.90
N THR A 598 -15.69 -38.24 -14.38
CA THR A 598 -15.73 -39.58 -14.98
C THR A 598 -15.11 -40.60 -14.01
N GLN A 599 -15.61 -41.82 -14.07
CA GLN A 599 -15.56 -42.86 -13.04
C GLN A 599 -14.20 -43.56 -12.88
N THR A 600 -13.74 -43.72 -11.64
CA THR A 600 -13.29 -45.02 -11.05
C THR A 600 -13.04 -44.87 -9.54
N PRO A 601 -13.55 -45.76 -8.66
CA PRO A 601 -13.29 -45.67 -7.23
C PRO A 601 -11.95 -46.32 -6.84
N PHE A 602 -11.18 -45.62 -6.01
CA PHE A 602 -9.99 -46.13 -5.35
C PHE A 602 -10.40 -47.03 -4.17
N THR A 603 -9.99 -48.30 -4.17
CA THR A 603 -10.18 -49.24 -3.06
C THR A 603 -9.00 -49.15 -2.10
N GLY A 604 -9.11 -48.26 -1.11
CA GLY A 604 -8.23 -48.22 0.07
C GLY A 604 -8.68 -49.18 1.19
N PRO A 605 -7.86 -49.37 2.24
CA PRO A 605 -8.15 -50.33 3.32
C PRO A 605 -9.45 -49.98 4.09
N PRO A 606 -10.08 -50.98 4.75
CA PRO A 606 -11.40 -50.80 5.34
C PRO A 606 -11.42 -49.69 6.40
N ALA A 607 -12.45 -48.87 6.37
CA ALA A 607 -12.67 -47.82 7.35
C ALA A 607 -12.89 -48.42 8.74
N VAL A 608 -12.04 -48.04 9.71
CA VAL A 608 -12.20 -48.41 11.11
C VAL A 608 -13.13 -47.40 11.76
N ALA A 609 -14.30 -47.84 12.20
CA ALA A 609 -15.23 -47.00 12.94
C ALA A 609 -14.68 -46.74 14.35
N TRP A 610 -14.65 -45.47 14.75
CA TRP A 610 -14.17 -45.05 16.06
C TRP A 610 -15.14 -44.07 16.73
N SER A 611 -15.07 -44.00 18.05
CA SER A 611 -15.85 -43.13 18.92
C SER A 611 -14.94 -42.15 19.65
N VAL A 612 -15.47 -40.97 19.99
CA VAL A 612 -14.74 -39.90 20.68
C VAL A 612 -14.29 -40.30 22.10
N ARG A 613 -14.77 -41.44 22.60
CA ARG A 613 -14.38 -42.00 23.90
C ARG A 613 -13.26 -43.05 23.81
N ASP A 614 -12.84 -43.42 22.60
CA ASP A 614 -11.83 -44.45 22.42
C ASP A 614 -10.44 -43.93 22.77
N SER A 615 -9.68 -44.73 23.52
CA SER A 615 -8.33 -44.35 23.93
C SER A 615 -7.34 -44.48 22.76
N ARG A 616 -6.19 -43.80 22.88
CA ARG A 616 -5.14 -43.85 21.86
C ARG A 616 -4.65 -45.28 21.63
N GLU A 617 -4.50 -46.08 22.67
CA GLU A 617 -4.12 -47.48 22.54
C GLU A 617 -5.18 -48.29 21.77
N THR A 618 -6.47 -48.03 22.02
CA THR A 618 -7.61 -48.69 21.33
C THR A 618 -7.65 -48.38 19.83
N LEU A 619 -7.38 -47.13 19.45
CA LEU A 619 -7.32 -46.70 18.04
C LEU A 619 -6.10 -47.27 17.31
N VAL A 620 -4.96 -47.39 17.99
CA VAL A 620 -3.73 -47.96 17.44
C VAL A 620 -3.84 -49.48 17.23
N GLU A 621 -4.58 -50.18 18.08
CA GLU A 621 -4.84 -51.62 17.93
C GLU A 621 -5.88 -51.91 16.85
N ALA A 622 -6.86 -51.03 16.65
CA ALA A 622 -7.86 -51.17 15.59
C ALA A 622 -7.34 -50.82 14.17
N LEU A 623 -6.21 -50.11 14.08
CA LEU A 623 -5.53 -49.74 12.84
C LEU A 623 -4.38 -50.70 12.43
N ARG A 624 -4.01 -51.65 13.28
CA ARG A 624 -3.09 -52.75 12.97
C ARG A 624 -3.87 -53.94 12.42
#